data_AF-A0A9X5FI13-F1
#
_entry.id   AF-A0A9X5FI13-F1
#
_cell.length_a   1.000
_cell.length_b   1.000
_cell.length_c   1.000
_cell.angle_alpha   90.00
_cell.angle_beta   90.00
_cell.angle_gamma   90.00
#
_symmetry.space_group_name_H-M   'P 1'
#
loop_
_entity.id
_entity.type
_entity.pdbx_description
1 polymer ?
#
loop_
_entity_poly.entity_id
_entity_poly.type
_entity_poly.pdbx_seq_one_letter_code
_entity_poly.pdbx_strand_id
1 'polypeptide(L)'
;MTMQIGTTAALDDLRLRRRALRSEVNRVLHWRRLIKARIDLSVAGALLPDRLGIDAWDVLRPADSVLPDHVRMAQLVRGSGSASAVLDLPELRDIDRHLAAYGAHARSELERVTSLLVELLSQDLTEEHAGL
;
A
#
# COMPACT_ATOMS: atom_id res chain seq x y z
N MET A 1 20.41 40.24 5.70
CA MET A 1 20.99 39.25 4.75
C MET A 1 21.34 37.90 5.40
N THR A 2 21.45 37.79 6.73
CA THR A 2 21.67 36.51 7.46
C THR A 2 20.41 35.65 7.65
N MET A 3 19.21 36.26 7.63
CA MET A 3 17.94 35.55 7.81
C MET A 3 17.59 34.65 6.60
N GLN A 4 17.84 35.12 5.37
CA GLN A 4 17.58 34.39 4.12
C GLN A 4 18.32 33.03 4.03
N ILE A 5 19.55 32.97 4.55
CA ILE A 5 20.40 31.78 4.49
C ILE A 5 19.89 30.66 5.43
N GLY A 6 19.23 31.03 6.54
CA GLY A 6 18.61 30.08 7.47
C GLY A 6 17.36 29.43 6.89
N THR A 7 16.52 30.22 6.20
CA THR A 7 15.26 29.76 5.60
C THR A 7 15.48 28.77 4.45
N THR A 8 16.47 29.01 3.57
CA THR A 8 16.77 28.10 2.46
C THR A 8 17.27 26.73 2.93
N ALA A 9 18.17 26.70 3.92
CA ALA A 9 18.66 25.45 4.51
C ALA A 9 17.53 24.65 5.19
N ALA A 10 16.60 25.34 5.88
CA ALA A 10 15.44 24.70 6.49
C ALA A 10 14.46 24.12 5.46
N LEU A 11 14.21 24.84 4.35
CA LEU A 11 13.37 24.36 3.26
C LEU A 11 13.95 23.10 2.59
N ASP A 12 15.27 23.06 2.37
CA ASP A 12 15.92 21.90 1.75
C ASP A 12 15.91 20.67 2.65
N ASP A 13 16.08 20.83 3.97
CA ASP A 13 15.92 19.75 4.95
C ASP A 13 14.48 19.20 4.93
N LEU A 14 13.46 20.07 4.93
CA LEU A 14 12.05 19.64 4.84
C LEU A 14 11.75 18.92 3.52
N ARG A 15 12.31 19.38 2.39
CA ARG A 15 12.18 18.71 1.08
C ARG A 15 12.81 17.32 1.11
N LEU A 16 13.99 17.18 1.71
CA LEU A 16 14.68 15.90 1.86
C LEU A 16 13.85 14.94 2.73
N ARG A 17 13.39 15.39 3.89
CA ARG A 17 12.52 14.61 4.80
C ARG A 17 11.23 14.18 4.10
N ARG A 18 10.57 15.09 3.38
CA ARG A 18 9.37 14.77 2.60
C ARG A 18 9.63 13.68 1.55
N ARG A 19 10.76 13.76 0.83
CA ARG A 19 11.15 12.74 -0.16
C ARG A 19 11.37 11.38 0.50
N ALA A 20 12.07 11.34 1.63
CA ALA A 20 12.30 10.11 2.39
C ALA A 20 10.98 9.50 2.88
N LEU A 21 10.09 10.29 3.48
CA LEU A 21 8.77 9.84 3.96
C LEU A 21 7.89 9.32 2.82
N ARG A 22 7.90 9.97 1.64
CA ARG A 22 7.18 9.46 0.45
C ARG A 22 7.70 8.09 0.01
N SER A 23 9.02 7.91 -0.03
CA SER A 23 9.62 6.61 -0.34
C SER A 23 9.17 5.56 0.69
N GLU A 24 9.18 5.91 1.97
CA GLU A 24 8.80 4.99 3.04
C GLU A 24 7.32 4.59 2.96
N VAL A 25 6.41 5.54 2.76
CA VAL A 25 4.99 5.26 2.54
C VAL A 25 4.78 4.30 1.37
N ASN A 26 5.50 4.49 0.26
CA ASN A 26 5.42 3.60 -0.89
C ASN A 26 5.93 2.18 -0.57
N ARG A 27 7.03 2.06 0.18
CA ARG A 27 7.56 0.76 0.63
C ARG A 27 6.56 0.03 1.52
N VAL A 28 5.96 0.74 2.48
CA VAL A 28 4.93 0.17 3.36
C VAL A 28 3.73 -0.31 2.55
N LEU A 29 3.24 0.48 1.58
CA LEU A 29 2.14 0.05 0.71
C LEU A 29 2.49 -1.20 -0.10
N HIS A 30 3.72 -1.29 -0.60
CA HIS A 30 4.19 -2.47 -1.32
C HIS A 30 4.22 -3.70 -0.41
N TRP A 31 4.83 -3.60 0.77
CA TRP A 31 4.88 -4.69 1.75
C TRP A 31 3.49 -5.16 2.17
N ARG A 32 2.57 -4.24 2.44
CA ARG A 32 1.19 -4.60 2.77
C ARG A 32 0.48 -5.37 1.66
N ARG A 33 0.72 -5.03 0.39
CA ARG A 33 0.17 -5.80 -0.74
C ARG A 33 0.71 -7.23 -0.76
N LEU A 34 2.01 -7.41 -0.51
CA LEU A 34 2.64 -8.73 -0.44
C LEU A 34 2.08 -9.57 0.71
N ILE A 35 1.96 -8.99 1.91
CA ILE A 35 1.41 -9.69 3.07
C ILE A 35 -0.05 -10.08 2.85
N LYS A 36 -0.88 -9.17 2.30
CA LYS A 36 -2.28 -9.49 1.96
C LYS A 36 -2.39 -10.60 0.94
N ALA A 37 -1.62 -10.54 -0.15
CA ALA A 37 -1.60 -11.61 -1.14
C ALA A 37 -1.18 -12.96 -0.51
N ARG A 38 -0.25 -12.93 0.44
CA ARG A 38 0.14 -14.14 1.18
C ARG A 38 -0.98 -14.68 2.06
N ILE A 39 -1.68 -13.81 2.79
CA ILE A 39 -2.87 -14.15 3.57
C ILE A 39 -3.94 -14.78 2.66
N ASP A 40 -4.23 -14.15 1.53
CA ASP A 40 -5.24 -14.62 0.59
C ASP A 40 -4.88 -16.02 0.03
N LEU A 41 -3.61 -16.25 -0.28
CA LEU A 41 -3.12 -17.57 -0.72
C LEU A 41 -3.16 -18.61 0.41
N SER A 42 -2.82 -18.24 1.65
CA SER A 42 -2.92 -19.16 2.80
C SER A 42 -4.38 -19.54 3.08
N VAL A 43 -5.32 -18.59 2.95
CA VAL A 43 -6.76 -18.87 3.06
C VAL A 43 -7.24 -19.74 1.91
N ALA A 44 -6.86 -19.42 0.66
CA ALA A 44 -7.23 -20.21 -0.51
C ALA A 44 -6.69 -21.65 -0.49
N GLY A 45 -5.53 -21.86 0.16
CA GLY A 45 -4.97 -23.19 0.41
C GLY A 45 -5.82 -24.02 1.39
N ALA A 46 -6.47 -23.39 2.36
CA ALA A 46 -7.34 -24.05 3.34
C ALA A 46 -8.79 -24.19 2.84
N LEU A 47 -9.29 -23.19 2.11
CA LEU A 47 -10.65 -23.07 1.61
C LEU A 47 -10.60 -22.56 0.18
N LEU A 48 -10.79 -23.46 -0.79
CA LEU A 48 -10.91 -23.05 -2.18
C LEU A 48 -12.31 -22.47 -2.46
N PRO A 49 -12.41 -21.46 -3.33
CA PRO A 49 -13.71 -20.97 -3.80
C PRO A 49 -14.52 -22.04 -4.54
N ASP A 50 -15.85 -21.87 -4.51
CA ASP A 50 -16.80 -22.69 -5.25
C ASP A 50 -16.56 -22.63 -6.77
N ARG A 51 -17.14 -23.59 -7.50
CA ARG A 51 -17.03 -23.63 -8.95
C ARG A 51 -17.79 -22.47 -9.59
N LEU A 52 -17.20 -21.88 -10.63
CA LEU A 52 -17.89 -20.89 -11.44
C LEU A 52 -19.04 -21.55 -12.20
N GLY A 53 -20.14 -20.82 -12.37
CA GLY A 53 -21.28 -21.24 -13.18
C GLY A 53 -22.28 -22.16 -12.49
N ILE A 54 -22.16 -22.45 -11.18
CA ILE A 54 -23.17 -23.26 -10.46
C ILE A 54 -24.55 -22.59 -10.52
N ASP A 55 -24.65 -21.32 -10.15
CA ASP A 55 -25.94 -20.62 -10.07
C ASP A 55 -26.25 -19.77 -11.31
N ALA A 56 -25.24 -19.45 -12.11
CA ALA A 56 -25.34 -18.48 -13.20
C ALA A 56 -25.43 -19.10 -14.60
N TRP A 57 -25.43 -20.44 -14.71
CA TRP A 57 -25.39 -21.14 -16.00
C TRP A 57 -26.53 -20.75 -16.94
N ASP A 58 -27.77 -20.76 -16.43
CA ASP A 58 -28.97 -20.50 -17.23
C ASP A 58 -29.14 -19.02 -17.60
N VAL A 59 -28.54 -18.12 -16.81
CA VAL A 59 -28.61 -16.66 -17.02
C VAL A 59 -27.56 -16.19 -18.00
N LEU A 60 -26.32 -16.68 -17.87
CA LEU A 60 -25.21 -16.24 -18.70
C LEU A 60 -25.24 -16.82 -20.11
N ARG A 61 -26.07 -17.86 -20.37
CA ARG A 61 -26.24 -18.56 -21.67
C ARG A 61 -24.98 -18.45 -22.52
N PRO A 62 -23.90 -19.17 -22.15
CA PRO A 62 -22.60 -18.95 -22.75
C PRO A 62 -22.66 -19.32 -24.24
N ALA A 63 -22.95 -18.33 -25.07
CA ALA A 63 -23.16 -18.54 -26.50
C ALA A 63 -21.84 -19.02 -27.15
N ASP A 64 -20.69 -18.57 -26.61
CA ASP A 64 -19.35 -18.92 -27.07
C ASP A 64 -18.28 -18.97 -25.95
N SER A 65 -18.67 -18.79 -24.68
CA SER A 65 -17.73 -18.70 -23.55
C SER A 65 -17.54 -20.05 -22.86
N VAL A 66 -16.33 -20.60 -22.97
CA VAL A 66 -15.94 -21.79 -22.20
C VAL A 66 -15.68 -21.35 -20.75
N LEU A 67 -16.37 -22.00 -19.79
CA LEU A 67 -16.09 -21.80 -18.37
C LEU A 67 -14.61 -22.10 -18.08
N PRO A 68 -13.91 -21.25 -17.29
CA PRO A 68 -12.56 -21.56 -16.85
C PRO A 68 -12.50 -22.92 -16.13
N ASP A 69 -11.49 -23.73 -16.46
CA ASP A 69 -11.29 -25.05 -15.86
C ASP A 69 -10.98 -24.91 -14.36
N HIS A 70 -11.97 -25.23 -13.53
CA HIS A 70 -11.89 -25.13 -12.08
C HIS A 70 -10.79 -26.02 -11.49
N VAL A 71 -10.57 -27.22 -12.06
CA VAL A 71 -9.53 -28.14 -11.58
C VAL A 71 -8.16 -27.52 -11.82
N ARG A 72 -7.92 -26.98 -13.01
CA ARG A 72 -6.67 -26.28 -13.34
C ARG A 72 -6.46 -25.04 -12.48
N MET A 73 -7.49 -24.21 -12.27
CA MET A 73 -7.38 -23.04 -11.39
C MET A 73 -7.04 -23.45 -9.96
N ALA A 74 -7.71 -24.45 -9.41
CA ALA A 74 -7.45 -24.97 -8.06
C ALA A 74 -6.03 -25.54 -7.91
N GLN A 75 -5.51 -26.20 -8.96
CA GLN A 75 -4.11 -26.66 -8.99
C GLN A 75 -3.12 -25.48 -9.02
N LEU A 76 -3.35 -24.47 -9.85
CA LEU A 76 -2.49 -23.28 -9.94
C LEU A 76 -2.46 -22.48 -8.63
N VAL A 77 -3.60 -22.34 -7.96
CA VAL A 77 -3.72 -21.60 -6.68
C VAL A 77 -3.03 -22.35 -5.54
N ARG A 78 -3.18 -23.68 -5.47
CA ARG A 78 -2.46 -24.49 -4.46
C ARG A 78 -0.96 -24.57 -4.74
N GLY A 79 -0.55 -24.50 -6.00
CA GLY A 79 0.85 -24.60 -6.41
C GLY A 79 1.51 -25.92 -5.98
N SER A 80 2.84 -25.95 -5.94
CA SER A 80 3.65 -27.06 -5.40
C SER A 80 4.15 -26.81 -3.97
N GLY A 81 3.62 -25.78 -3.30
CA GLY A 81 4.10 -25.32 -1.99
C GLY A 81 3.67 -26.26 -0.87
N SER A 82 4.58 -26.53 0.07
CA SER A 82 4.30 -27.32 1.28
C SER A 82 3.11 -26.74 2.05
N ALA A 83 2.21 -27.62 2.49
CA ALA A 83 1.02 -27.32 3.31
C ALA A 83 1.33 -26.57 4.63
N SER A 84 2.61 -26.44 4.99
CA SER A 84 3.11 -25.59 6.08
C SER A 84 2.73 -24.10 5.96
N ALA A 85 2.31 -23.64 4.78
CA ALA A 85 1.89 -22.25 4.51
C ALA A 85 0.62 -21.77 5.27
N VAL A 86 -0.14 -22.69 5.88
CA VAL A 86 -1.42 -22.38 6.54
C VAL A 86 -1.25 -22.01 8.02
N LEU A 87 -0.12 -22.34 8.65
CA LEU A 87 0.06 -22.22 10.10
C LEU A 87 0.44 -20.81 10.60
N ASP A 88 0.88 -19.92 9.71
CA ASP A 88 1.38 -18.58 10.10
C ASP A 88 0.32 -17.48 9.92
N LEU A 89 -0.96 -17.81 9.70
CA LEU A 89 -2.00 -16.82 9.44
C LEU A 89 -2.16 -15.78 10.57
N PRO A 90 -2.10 -16.15 11.86
CA PRO A 90 -2.11 -15.17 12.95
C PRO A 90 -0.92 -14.21 12.90
N GLU A 91 0.27 -14.72 12.61
CA GLU A 91 1.50 -13.93 12.49
C GLU A 91 1.43 -12.98 11.28
N LEU A 92 0.95 -13.46 10.13
CA LEU A 92 0.72 -12.64 8.94
C LEU A 92 -0.28 -11.50 9.20
N ARG A 93 -1.33 -11.76 9.98
CA ARG A 93 -2.29 -10.72 10.38
C ARG A 93 -1.70 -9.74 11.40
N ASP A 94 -0.85 -10.22 12.30
CA ASP A 94 -0.14 -9.37 13.24
C ASP A 94 0.82 -8.41 12.52
N ILE A 95 1.61 -8.91 11.58
CA ILE A 95 2.52 -8.06 10.80
C ILE A 95 1.77 -7.10 9.86
N ASP A 96 0.62 -7.47 9.27
CA ASP A 96 -0.21 -6.50 8.52
C ASP A 96 -0.73 -5.38 9.44
N ARG A 97 -1.15 -5.71 10.67
CA ARG A 97 -1.56 -4.69 11.65
C ARG A 97 -0.41 -3.75 12.01
N HIS A 98 0.78 -4.31 12.28
CA HIS A 98 1.98 -3.50 12.56
C HIS A 98 2.38 -2.61 11.36
N LEU A 99 2.37 -3.14 10.14
CA LEU A 99 2.63 -2.36 8.93
C LEU A 99 1.57 -1.29 8.70
N ALA A 100 0.30 -1.56 9.03
CA ALA A 100 -0.77 -0.57 8.94
C ALA A 100 -0.55 0.58 9.93
N ALA A 101 -0.22 0.28 11.18
CA ALA A 101 0.08 1.27 12.21
C ALA A 101 1.30 2.11 11.84
N TYR A 102 2.40 1.46 11.44
CA TYR A 102 3.60 2.14 10.99
C TYR A 102 3.35 3.03 9.76
N GLY A 103 2.60 2.52 8.77
CA GLY A 103 2.22 3.28 7.59
C GLY A 103 1.33 4.48 7.88
N ALA A 104 0.43 4.37 8.87
CA ALA A 104 -0.38 5.49 9.33
C ALA A 104 0.49 6.57 9.98
N HIS A 105 1.45 6.18 10.82
CA HIS A 105 2.42 7.08 11.41
C HIS A 105 3.28 7.78 10.35
N ALA A 106 3.85 7.03 9.40
CA ALA A 106 4.66 7.60 8.31
C ALA A 106 3.88 8.59 7.43
N ARG A 107 2.58 8.31 7.20
CA ARG A 107 1.69 9.23 6.47
C ARG A 107 1.40 10.51 7.27
N SER A 108 1.11 10.38 8.56
CA SER A 108 0.90 11.53 9.45
C SER A 108 2.13 12.45 9.47
N GLU A 109 3.34 11.86 9.58
CA GLU A 109 4.58 12.63 9.51
C GLU A 109 4.81 13.28 8.15
N LEU A 110 4.46 12.59 7.05
CA LEU A 110 4.52 13.15 5.71
C LEU A 110 3.59 14.36 5.54
N GLU A 111 2.37 14.25 6.06
CA GLU A 111 1.39 15.34 6.08
C GLU A 111 1.93 16.53 6.89
N ARG A 112 2.44 16.28 8.10
CA ARG A 112 3.04 17.30 8.96
C ARG A 112 4.19 18.04 8.28
N VAL A 113 5.15 17.31 7.70
CA VAL A 113 6.29 17.92 6.97
C VAL A 113 5.81 18.70 5.74
N THR A 114 4.78 18.20 5.05
CA THR A 114 4.21 18.90 3.89
C THR A 114 3.54 20.20 4.33
N SER A 115 2.80 20.21 5.43
CA SER A 115 2.17 21.43 5.98
C SER A 115 3.22 22.48 6.35
N LEU A 116 4.28 22.10 7.06
CA LEU A 116 5.39 23.02 7.41
C LEU A 116 6.06 23.60 6.17
N LEU A 117 6.26 22.79 5.13
CA LEU A 117 6.85 23.23 3.88
C LEU A 117 5.94 24.21 3.13
N VAL A 118 4.63 23.99 3.13
CA VAL A 118 3.65 24.93 2.55
C VAL A 118 3.62 26.24 3.32
N GLU A 119 3.64 26.18 4.65
CA GLU A 119 3.63 27.37 5.51
C GLU A 119 4.86 28.25 5.28
N LEU A 120 6.06 27.66 5.29
CA LEU A 120 7.31 28.39 5.02
C LEU A 120 7.34 29.00 3.62
N LEU A 121 6.91 28.25 2.59
CA LEU A 121 6.83 28.79 1.23
C LEU A 121 5.82 29.94 1.11
N SER A 122 4.74 29.91 1.89
CA SER A 122 3.74 30.98 1.89
C SER A 122 4.26 32.24 2.59
N GLN A 123 5.04 32.07 3.66
CA GLN A 123 5.70 33.16 4.38
C GLN A 123 6.75 33.84 3.48
N ASP A 124 7.63 33.06 2.86
CA ASP A 124 8.67 33.54 1.92
C ASP A 124 8.05 34.35 0.77
N LEU A 125 6.97 33.84 0.17
CA LEU A 125 6.23 34.56 -0.88
C LEU A 125 5.60 35.87 -0.38
N THR A 126 5.13 35.92 0.87
CA THR A 126 4.52 37.13 1.43
C THR A 126 5.56 38.19 1.73
N GLU A 127 6.74 37.79 2.23
CA GLU A 127 7.87 38.69 2.47
C GLU A 127 8.42 39.27 1.16
N GLU A 128 8.50 38.48 0.08
CA GLU A 128 8.88 38.97 -1.25
C GLU A 128 7.91 40.04 -1.78
N HIS A 129 6.60 39.88 -1.57
CA HIS A 129 5.61 40.87 -2.02
C HIS A 129 5.53 42.11 -1.13
N ALA A 130 5.84 42.02 0.16
CA ALA A 130 5.82 43.15 1.09
C ALA A 130 7.10 44.02 1.04
N GLY A 131 8.18 43.49 0.44
CA GLY A 131 9.45 44.20 0.24
C GLY A 131 9.56 44.99 -1.07
N LEU A 132 8.49 45.05 -1.87
CA LEU A 132 8.35 45.85 -3.10
C LEU A 132 7.52 47.11 -2.84
#